data_AF-A0A968Z9Q3-F1
#
_entry.id   AF-A0A968Z9Q3-F1
#
_cell.length_a   1.000
_cell.length_b   1.000
_cell.length_c   1.000
_cell.angle_alpha   90.00
_cell.angle_beta   90.00
_cell.angle_gamma   90.00
#
_symmetry.space_group_name_H-M   'P 1'
#
loop_
_entity.id
_entity.type
_entity.pdbx_description
1 polymer ?
#
loop_
_entity_poly.entity_id
_entity_poly.type
_entity_poly.pdbx_seq_one_letter_code
_entity_poly.pdbx_strand_id
1 'polypeptide(L)' 'MSSSSNTESNLAALSQNLAEIVDRVGPSIVGVNARRFSSSGIHWRSGIIVTSNETIRREEDITVTLSDNRTIPVTLIGR' A
#
# COMPACT_ATOMS: atom_id res chain seq x y z
N MET A 1 37.59 -19.16 -2.40
CA MET A 1 37.02 -17.91 -2.98
C MET A 1 35.60 -18.10 -3.54
N SER A 2 35.06 -19.31 -3.63
CA SER A 2 33.76 -19.60 -4.29
C SER A 2 32.51 -19.39 -3.42
N SER A 3 32.67 -19.29 -2.09
CA SER A 3 31.52 -19.17 -1.17
C SER A 3 30.97 -17.73 -1.10
N SER A 4 31.83 -16.71 -1.21
CA SER A 4 31.42 -15.30 -1.11
C SER A 4 30.59 -14.83 -2.31
N SER A 5 30.94 -15.28 -3.52
CA SER A 5 30.18 -14.97 -4.76
C SER A 5 28.79 -15.61 -4.78
N ASN A 6 28.62 -16.76 -4.12
CA ASN A 6 27.31 -17.42 -4.00
C ASN A 6 26.39 -16.68 -3.01
N THR A 7 26.94 -16.11 -1.93
CA THR A 7 26.13 -15.30 -1.00
C THR A 7 25.69 -13.98 -1.65
N GLU A 8 26.57 -13.31 -2.37
CA GLU A 8 26.24 -12.07 -3.11
C GLU A 8 25.14 -12.31 -4.15
N SER A 9 25.23 -13.39 -4.93
CA SER A 9 24.18 -13.76 -5.90
C SER A 9 22.86 -14.15 -5.24
N ASN A 10 22.87 -14.84 -4.09
CA ASN A 10 21.65 -15.17 -3.36
C ASN A 10 20.95 -13.92 -2.78
N LEU A 11 21.71 -12.96 -2.25
CA LEU A 11 21.13 -11.72 -1.74
C LEU A 11 20.56 -10.86 -2.88
N ALA A 12 21.25 -10.81 -4.03
CA ALA A 12 20.75 -10.16 -5.22
C ALA A 12 19.44 -10.81 -5.72
N ALA A 13 19.37 -12.14 -5.76
CA ALA A 13 18.16 -12.86 -6.14
C ALA A 13 17.01 -12.60 -5.15
N LEU A 14 17.28 -12.59 -3.84
CA LEU A 14 16.28 -12.23 -2.83
C LEU A 14 15.77 -10.79 -3.02
N SER A 15 16.68 -9.84 -3.24
CA SER A 15 16.32 -8.43 -3.48
C SER A 15 15.43 -8.30 -4.71
N GLN A 16 15.76 -9.01 -5.79
CA GLN A 16 14.96 -9.01 -7.01
C GLN A 16 13.56 -9.60 -6.77
N ASN A 17 13.47 -10.72 -6.06
CA ASN A 17 12.19 -11.33 -5.70
C ASN A 17 11.32 -10.39 -4.86
N LEU A 18 11.90 -9.64 -3.92
CA LEU A 18 11.16 -8.64 -3.14
C LEU A 18 10.68 -7.49 -4.01
N ALA A 19 11.51 -6.99 -4.93
CA ALA A 19 11.13 -5.94 -5.87
C ALA A 19 9.95 -6.38 -6.75
N GLU A 20 9.97 -7.61 -7.26
CA GLU A 20 8.88 -8.18 -8.07
C GLU A 20 7.57 -8.32 -7.30
N ILE A 21 7.64 -8.70 -6.02
CA ILE A 21 6.46 -8.75 -5.14
C ILE A 21 5.90 -7.33 -4.93
N VAL A 22 6.76 -6.36 -4.65
CA VAL A 22 6.36 -4.96 -4.44
C VAL A 22 5.75 -4.38 -5.72
N ASP A 23 6.33 -4.63 -6.88
CA ASP A 23 5.80 -4.16 -8.17
C ASP A 23 4.41 -4.73 -8.46
N ARG A 24 4.21 -6.02 -8.16
CA ARG A 24 2.91 -6.70 -8.34
C ARG A 24 1.84 -6.22 -7.35
N VAL A 25 2.21 -5.95 -6.10
CA VAL A 25 1.24 -5.63 -5.02
C VAL A 25 1.04 -4.12 -4.84
N GLY A 26 2.02 -3.30 -5.22
CA GLY A 26 2.02 -1.84 -5.06
C GLY A 26 0.74 -1.15 -5.54
N PRO A 27 0.16 -1.50 -6.70
CA PRO A 27 -1.09 -0.92 -7.18
C PRO A 27 -2.31 -1.15 -6.28
N SER A 28 -2.26 -2.13 -5.37
CA SER A 28 -3.33 -2.38 -4.39
C SER A 28 -3.25 -1.48 -3.15
N ILE A 29 -2.13 -0.79 -2.93
CA ILE A 29 -1.92 0.11 -1.79
C ILE A 29 -2.40 1.51 -2.16
N VAL A 30 -3.15 2.13 -1.27
CA VAL A 30 -3.71 3.47 -1.46
C VAL A 30 -3.33 4.39 -0.31
N GLY A 31 -3.21 5.69 -0.58
CA GLY A 31 -3.10 6.71 0.46
C GLY A 31 -4.48 7.07 1.00
N VAL A 32 -4.67 7.09 2.32
CA VAL A 32 -5.95 7.44 2.96
C VAL A 32 -5.82 8.77 3.69
N ASN A 33 -6.68 9.72 3.34
CA ASN A 33 -6.66 11.08 3.85
C ASN A 33 -7.90 11.35 4.73
N ALA A 34 -7.91 10.76 5.93
CA ALA A 34 -9.02 10.89 6.90
C ALA A 34 -8.61 11.62 8.21
N ARG A 35 -7.41 12.21 8.24
CA ARG A 35 -6.86 12.97 9.38
C ARG A 35 -5.76 13.94 8.90
N ARG A 36 -5.12 14.68 9.81
CA ARG A 36 -4.03 15.64 9.50
C ARG A 36 -2.83 15.00 8.78
N PHE A 37 -2.52 13.75 9.08
CA PHE A 37 -1.45 12.98 8.44
C PHE A 37 -2.06 11.82 7.67
N SER A 38 -1.71 11.68 6.39
CA SER A 38 -2.16 10.55 5.60
C SER A 38 -1.71 9.22 6.22
N SER A 39 -2.48 8.17 5.99
CA SER A 39 -2.10 6.79 6.27
C SER A 39 -2.20 5.99 4.98
N SER A 40 -2.07 4.67 5.07
CA SER A 40 -2.31 3.75 3.97
C SER A 40 -3.60 2.95 4.17
N GLY A 41 -4.06 2.35 3.08
CA GLY A 41 -5.09 1.33 3.04
C GLY A 41 -4.82 0.34 1.90
N ILE A 42 -5.65 -0.68 1.80
CA ILE A 42 -5.58 -1.72 0.76
C ILE A 42 -6.90 -1.72 -0.02
N HIS A 43 -6.82 -1.66 -1.34
CA HIS A 43 -7.95 -1.96 -2.22
C HIS A 43 -8.21 -3.47 -2.18
N TRP A 44 -9.24 -3.88 -1.42
CA TRP A 44 -9.51 -5.29 -1.10
C TRP A 44 -10.33 -5.99 -2.19
N ARG A 45 -11.37 -5.31 -2.67
CA ARG A 45 -12.24 -5.73 -3.77
C ARG A 45 -12.84 -4.49 -4.40
N SER A 46 -13.48 -4.65 -5.56
CA SER A 46 -14.09 -3.55 -6.29
C SER A 46 -14.91 -2.63 -5.37
N GLY A 47 -14.49 -1.36 -5.30
CA GLY A 47 -15.15 -0.31 -4.52
C GLY A 47 -14.93 -0.36 -3.00
N ILE A 48 -14.08 -1.27 -2.49
CA ILE A 48 -13.86 -1.45 -1.05
C ILE A 48 -12.39 -1.29 -0.71
N ILE A 49 -12.11 -0.36 0.20
CA ILE A 49 -10.80 -0.13 0.79
C ILE A 49 -10.85 -0.49 2.26
N VAL A 50 -9.85 -1.24 2.71
CA VAL A 50 -9.65 -1.56 4.13
C VAL A 50 -8.48 -0.73 4.64
N THR A 51 -8.69 -0.07 5.78
CA THR A 51 -7.66 0.66 6.52
C THR A 51 -7.82 0.31 8.00
N SER A 52 -6.81 0.62 8.78
CA SER A 52 -6.91 0.54 10.23
C SER A 52 -7.94 1.53 10.78
N ASN A 53 -8.58 1.18 11.89
CA ASN A 53 -9.64 1.98 12.50
C ASN A 53 -9.12 3.36 12.97
N GLU A 54 -7.92 3.44 13.54
CA GLU A 54 -7.32 4.71 14.01
C GLU A 54 -6.96 5.70 12.91
N THR A 55 -6.99 5.27 11.64
CA THR A 55 -6.85 6.14 10.47
C THR A 55 -8.01 7.13 10.37
N ILE A 56 -9.23 6.67 10.66
CA ILE A 56 -10.46 7.42 10.46
C ILE A 56 -10.75 8.26 11.71
N ARG A 57 -10.41 9.56 11.68
CA ARG A 57 -10.69 10.50 12.78
C ARG A 57 -11.83 11.48 12.50
N ARG A 58 -12.23 11.57 11.24
CA ARG A 58 -13.43 12.27 10.74
C ARG A 58 -14.15 11.33 9.78
N GLU A 59 -15.46 11.38 9.77
CA GLU A 59 -16.30 10.51 8.94
C GLU A 59 -16.73 11.21 7.63
N GLU A 60 -16.45 12.51 7.55
CA GLU A 60 -16.64 13.39 6.41
C GLU A 60 -15.30 13.72 5.70
N ASP A 61 -15.41 14.13 4.44
CA ASP A 61 -14.30 14.57 3.58
C ASP A 61 -13.11 13.59 3.55
N ILE A 62 -13.42 12.29 3.55
CA ILE A 62 -12.42 11.24 3.40
C ILE A 62 -12.07 11.15 1.92
N THR A 63 -10.79 11.26 1.60
CA THR A 63 -10.29 11.02 0.25
C THR A 63 -9.24 9.92 0.23
N VAL A 64 -9.11 9.29 -0.93
CA VAL A 64 -8.12 8.24 -1.17
C VAL A 64 -7.30 8.60 -2.40
N THR A 65 -5.98 8.49 -2.27
CA THR A 65 -5.02 8.59 -3.38
C THR A 65 -4.74 7.19 -3.91
N LEU A 66 -5.08 6.96 -5.18
CA LEU A 66 -4.89 5.70 -5.89
C LEU A 66 -3.46 5.59 -6.44
N SER A 67 -3.08 4.39 -6.90
CA SER A 67 -1.76 4.12 -7.48
C SER A 67 -1.45 4.91 -8.75
N ASP A 68 -2.47 5.42 -9.44
CA ASP A 68 -2.35 6.31 -10.60
C ASP A 68 -2.27 7.81 -10.21
N ASN A 69 -2.05 8.10 -8.94
CA ASN A 69 -2.00 9.43 -8.32
C ASN A 69 -3.32 10.21 -8.33
N ARG A 70 -4.44 9.64 -8.80
CA ARG A 70 -5.74 10.29 -8.65
C ARG A 70 -6.18 10.27 -7.20
N THR A 71 -6.77 11.37 -6.76
CA THR A 71 -7.42 11.45 -5.45
C THR A 71 -8.93 11.48 -5.63
N ILE A 72 -9.64 10.56 -4.99
CA ILE A 72 -11.09 10.40 -5.10
C ILE A 72 -11.77 10.50 -3.73
N PRO A 73 -12.98 11.06 -3.65
CA PRO A 73 -13.78 11.00 -2.42
C PRO A 73 -14.24 9.57 -2.15
N VAL A 74 -14.35 9.20 -0.88
CA VAL A 74 -14.88 7.91 -0.42
C VAL A 74 -15.78 8.11 0.79
N THR A 75 -16.56 7.08 1.12
CA THR A 75 -17.45 7.09 2.29
C THR A 75 -17.10 5.94 3.23
N LEU A 76 -17.17 6.19 4.53
CA LEU A 76 -17.05 5.14 5.53
C LEU A 76 -18.26 4.21 5.49
N ILE A 77 -18.02 2.90 5.32
CA ILE A 77 -19.09 1.89 5.25
C ILE A 77 -19.23 1.03 6.51
N GLY A 78 -18.25 1.08 7.44
CA GLY A 78 -18.27 0.31 8.71
C GLY A 78 -16.91 0.33 9.44
N ARG A 79 -16.91 -0.12 10.71
CA ARG A 79 -15.73 -0.31 11.57
C ARG A 79 -15.85 -1.59 12.40
#